data_AF-A0AAD2FGW0-F1
#
_entry.id   AF-A0AAD2FGW0-F1
#
_cell.length_a   1.000
_cell.length_b   1.000
_cell.length_c   1.000
_cell.angle_alpha   90.00
_cell.angle_beta   90.00
_cell.angle_gamma   90.00
#
_symmetry.space_group_name_H-M   'P 1'
#
loop_
_entity.id
_entity.type
_entity.pdbx_description
1 polymer ?
#
loop_
_entity_poly.entity_id
_entity_poly.type
_entity_poly.pdbx_seq_one_letter_code
_entity_poly.pdbx_strand_id
1 'polypeptide(L)'
;MMNSLISSYICLFFLLVSTTTALSGLDKEVMGRRQALLSTAAGALVIPLNAFADVVEDGKYEFRDRKSNKNALVREDYYYMMGKTPPRALQNALRIDDPSFNSFGSCQTQADGSASNSCTYVSLKQRIPAYSKYAYNIGLGAKEFVMLKGVLQECKTNPGAWSQAATFVETLPSTPPPPPVDALLKMVLFASSVLTSPNYSGPSKELLVARFYVNEASFATEEIAAAIEAKDAKRALAAWEFGKDSWNSYFQIVNDKISPKMGDKFDLIA
;
A
#
# COMPACT_ATOMS: atom_id res chain seq x y z
N MET A 1 53.78 -6.53 -3.49
CA MET A 1 54.46 -7.61 -4.23
C MET A 1 54.16 -8.89 -3.45
N MET A 2 53.30 -9.79 -3.94
CA MET A 2 53.62 -10.89 -4.89
C MET A 2 54.67 -11.84 -4.28
N ASN A 3 54.49 -13.17 -4.21
CA ASN A 3 53.53 -14.07 -4.87
C ASN A 3 53.51 -15.48 -4.22
N SER A 4 52.48 -16.30 -4.51
CA SER A 4 52.58 -17.76 -4.81
C SER A 4 52.95 -18.78 -3.69
N LEU A 5 52.54 -20.07 -3.68
CA LEU A 5 51.45 -20.88 -4.30
C LEU A 5 51.34 -22.26 -3.56
N ILE A 6 50.14 -22.85 -3.53
CA ILE A 6 49.76 -24.28 -3.65
C ILE A 6 50.53 -25.40 -2.89
N SER A 7 49.78 -26.14 -2.05
CA SER A 7 49.91 -27.59 -1.73
C SER A 7 48.71 -28.08 -0.88
N SER A 8 48.33 -29.36 -0.77
CA SER A 8 48.61 -30.58 -1.59
C SER A 8 47.67 -31.76 -1.22
N TYR A 9 47.35 -32.63 -2.20
CA TYR A 9 47.00 -34.08 -2.16
C TYR A 9 46.11 -34.67 -1.03
N ILE A 10 44.90 -35.16 -1.34
CA ILE A 10 44.51 -36.57 -1.68
C ILE A 10 44.54 -37.58 -0.49
N CYS A 11 43.35 -38.10 -0.15
CA CYS A 11 43.09 -39.40 0.49
C CYS A 11 41.86 -40.02 -0.21
N LEU A 12 42.00 -40.95 -1.15
CA LEU A 12 42.28 -42.39 -1.04
C LEU A 12 41.04 -43.25 -0.69
N PHE A 13 40.61 -43.99 -1.72
CA PHE A 13 39.66 -45.11 -1.75
C PHE A 13 39.86 -46.19 -0.68
N PHE A 14 38.76 -46.84 -0.28
CA PHE A 14 38.61 -48.29 -0.10
C PHE A 14 37.10 -48.61 -0.19
N LEU A 15 36.53 -49.74 -0.61
CA LEU A 15 36.79 -50.90 -1.50
C LEU A 15 35.63 -51.89 -1.20
N LEU A 16 35.42 -52.93 -2.03
CA LEU A 16 34.47 -54.08 -1.89
C LEU A 16 33.00 -53.81 -2.38
N VAL A 17 32.27 -54.72 -3.05
CA VAL A 17 32.65 -55.97 -3.79
C VAL A 17 31.55 -56.47 -4.79
N SER A 18 31.98 -57.11 -5.89
CA SER A 18 31.42 -58.25 -6.70
C SER A 18 29.91 -58.44 -7.04
N THR A 19 29.52 -58.52 -8.33
CA THR A 19 29.23 -59.70 -9.24
C THR A 19 28.05 -60.62 -8.83
N THR A 20 27.15 -61.18 -9.68
CA THR A 20 27.30 -61.84 -11.02
C THR A 20 26.02 -61.85 -11.92
N THR A 21 26.21 -62.28 -13.18
CA THR A 21 25.34 -62.47 -14.37
C THR A 21 24.21 -63.54 -14.39
N ALA A 22 23.16 -63.34 -15.22
CA ALA A 22 22.58 -64.26 -16.27
C ALA A 22 21.16 -63.77 -16.73
N LEU A 23 20.82 -63.51 -18.01
CA LEU A 23 20.34 -64.41 -19.11
C LEU A 23 19.28 -65.48 -18.71
N SER A 24 18.20 -65.81 -19.47
CA SER A 24 17.63 -65.31 -20.76
C SER A 24 16.28 -66.00 -21.11
N GLY A 25 15.42 -65.38 -21.94
CA GLY A 25 14.24 -66.00 -22.64
C GLY A 25 13.04 -65.03 -22.74
N LEU A 26 12.53 -64.54 -23.89
CA LEU A 26 11.87 -65.18 -25.06
C LEU A 26 10.58 -65.95 -24.67
N ASP A 27 9.38 -65.73 -25.25
CA ASP A 27 9.00 -64.92 -26.44
C ASP A 27 7.46 -64.64 -26.47
N LYS A 28 7.01 -63.51 -27.08
CA LYS A 28 5.62 -63.13 -27.50
C LYS A 28 4.50 -63.08 -26.42
N GLU A 29 3.44 -62.26 -26.51
CA GLU A 29 2.84 -61.52 -27.64
C GLU A 29 2.02 -60.25 -27.23
N VAL A 30 1.71 -59.39 -28.22
CA VAL A 30 0.74 -58.26 -28.28
C VAL A 30 0.96 -56.99 -27.41
N MET A 31 1.12 -55.86 -28.10
CA MET A 31 1.30 -54.50 -27.56
C MET A 31 -0.01 -53.82 -27.10
N GLY A 32 0.05 -53.14 -25.95
CA GLY A 32 -0.94 -52.16 -25.48
C GLY A 32 -0.29 -50.79 -25.20
N ARG A 33 -0.64 -49.77 -26.01
CA ARG A 33 -0.05 -48.41 -26.02
C ARG A 33 0.10 -47.74 -24.64
N ARG A 34 1.35 -47.59 -24.15
CA ARG A 34 1.93 -46.36 -23.50
C ARG A 34 3.35 -46.61 -22.92
N GLN A 35 4.33 -46.79 -23.79
CA GLN A 35 5.62 -46.09 -23.61
C GLN A 35 5.36 -44.61 -24.03
N ALA A 36 6.03 -43.56 -23.58
CA ALA A 36 7.39 -43.38 -23.08
C ALA A 36 7.44 -42.02 -22.30
N LEU A 37 8.53 -41.54 -21.68
CA LEU A 37 9.87 -42.05 -21.44
C LEU A 37 10.41 -41.30 -20.20
N LEU A 38 10.96 -42.01 -19.21
CA LEU A 38 11.70 -41.39 -18.10
C LEU A 38 13.20 -41.46 -18.42
N SER A 39 13.88 -40.32 -18.49
CA SER A 39 15.34 -40.26 -18.65
C SER A 39 15.94 -39.02 -17.97
N THR A 40 16.36 -39.24 -16.72
CA THR A 40 17.53 -38.66 -16.03
C THR A 40 18.27 -37.47 -16.66
N ALA A 41 18.40 -36.39 -15.89
CA ALA A 41 19.61 -35.57 -15.85
C ALA A 41 19.88 -35.09 -14.42
N ALA A 42 20.94 -35.61 -13.79
CA ALA A 42 21.38 -35.18 -12.47
C ALA A 42 22.26 -33.93 -12.59
N GLY A 43 21.68 -32.76 -12.28
CA GLY A 43 22.41 -31.49 -12.19
C GLY A 43 22.45 -31.00 -10.74
N ALA A 44 23.50 -31.36 -10.01
CA ALA A 44 23.71 -30.87 -8.65
C ALA A 44 24.14 -29.40 -8.67
N LEU A 45 23.16 -28.49 -8.60
CA LEU A 45 23.42 -27.07 -8.34
C LEU A 45 23.85 -26.91 -6.88
N VAL A 46 25.16 -26.77 -6.67
CA VAL A 46 25.74 -26.27 -5.42
C VAL A 46 25.33 -24.81 -5.28
N ILE A 47 24.23 -24.56 -4.56
CA ILE A 47 23.84 -23.20 -4.17
C ILE A 47 24.80 -22.76 -3.07
N PRO A 48 25.58 -21.67 -3.24
CA PRO A 48 26.39 -21.13 -2.15
C PRO A 48 25.46 -20.65 -1.02
N LEU A 49 25.70 -21.13 0.20
CA LEU A 49 24.81 -20.94 1.35
C LEU A 49 24.72 -19.50 1.91
N ASN A 50 25.25 -18.52 1.17
CA ASN A 50 25.33 -17.09 1.51
C ASN A 50 24.54 -16.21 0.50
N ALA A 51 23.43 -16.73 -0.01
CA ALA A 51 22.51 -15.99 -0.90
C ALA A 51 21.08 -15.89 -0.34
N PHE A 52 20.94 -15.91 0.99
CA PHE A 52 19.79 -15.26 1.62
C PHE A 52 20.01 -13.76 1.52
N ALA A 53 19.48 -13.16 0.45
CA ALA A 53 19.19 -11.74 0.45
C ALA A 53 18.30 -11.44 1.67
N ASP A 54 18.51 -10.29 2.32
CA ASP A 54 17.60 -9.80 3.35
C ASP A 54 16.17 -9.88 2.83
N VAL A 55 15.39 -10.83 3.34
CA VAL A 55 13.94 -10.76 3.26
C VAL A 55 13.54 -9.67 4.25
N VAL A 56 13.57 -8.45 3.75
CA VAL A 56 12.79 -7.35 4.32
C VAL A 56 11.38 -7.90 4.51
N GLU A 57 10.82 -7.81 5.72
CA GLU A 57 9.38 -7.99 5.89
C GLU A 57 8.70 -6.85 5.10
N ASP A 58 8.40 -7.09 3.83
CA ASP A 58 7.72 -6.12 2.98
C ASP A 58 6.38 -5.72 3.63
N GLY A 59 6.09 -4.42 3.60
CA GLY A 59 5.36 -3.72 4.65
C GLY A 59 4.04 -4.38 5.08
N LYS A 60 3.89 -4.58 6.40
CA LYS A 60 2.65 -5.10 7.04
C LYS A 60 1.39 -4.32 6.64
N TYR A 61 1.54 -3.04 6.26
CA TYR A 61 0.48 -2.18 5.75
C TYR A 61 0.04 -2.51 4.31
N GLU A 62 0.93 -2.94 3.42
CA GLU A 62 0.57 -3.31 2.04
C GLU A 62 -0.23 -4.61 2.01
N PHE A 63 0.10 -5.56 2.89
CA PHE A 63 -0.52 -6.88 2.99
C PHE A 63 -1.62 -7.00 4.06
N ARG A 64 -2.09 -5.88 4.64
CA ARG A 64 -3.15 -5.90 5.67
C ARG A 64 -4.42 -6.61 5.20
N ASP A 65 -5.16 -7.21 6.14
CA ASP A 65 -6.49 -7.74 5.84
C ASP A 65 -7.50 -6.61 5.61
N ARG A 66 -7.66 -6.23 4.33
CA ARG A 66 -8.65 -5.25 3.89
C ARG A 66 -10.09 -5.78 3.95
N LYS A 67 -10.32 -7.09 4.07
CA LYS A 67 -11.68 -7.67 4.07
C LYS A 67 -12.43 -7.44 5.38
N SER A 68 -11.74 -7.58 6.53
CA SER A 68 -12.35 -7.27 7.82
C SER A 68 -12.45 -5.75 8.08
N ASN A 69 -11.57 -4.96 7.45
CA ASN A 69 -11.33 -3.54 7.79
C ASN A 69 -11.19 -3.32 9.31
N LYS A 70 -10.61 -4.31 10.00
CA LYS A 70 -10.30 -4.23 11.43
C LYS A 70 -9.33 -3.07 11.65
N ASN A 71 -9.60 -2.27 12.68
CA ASN A 71 -8.89 -1.02 13.02
C ASN A 71 -9.00 0.11 11.97
N ALA A 72 -9.81 -0.02 10.92
CA ALA A 72 -10.02 1.09 9.99
C ALA A 72 -10.76 2.25 10.68
N LEU A 73 -10.29 3.48 10.46
CA LEU A 73 -10.90 4.72 10.96
C LEU A 73 -12.37 4.84 10.52
N VAL A 74 -12.69 4.37 9.31
CA VAL A 74 -14.05 4.19 8.81
C VAL A 74 -14.19 2.81 8.18
N ARG A 75 -15.08 1.97 8.73
CA ARG A 75 -15.33 0.62 8.20
C ARG A 75 -15.80 0.61 6.74
N GLU A 76 -16.69 1.53 6.39
CA GLU A 76 -17.38 1.62 5.09
C GLU A 76 -16.58 2.48 4.09
N ASP A 77 -15.56 1.86 3.50
CA ASP A 77 -14.74 2.41 2.41
C ASP A 77 -14.95 1.66 1.08
N TYR A 78 -14.19 2.04 0.05
CA TYR A 78 -14.29 1.43 -1.27
C TYR A 78 -13.96 -0.07 -1.29
N TYR A 79 -12.95 -0.52 -0.54
CA TYR A 79 -12.59 -1.93 -0.53
C TYR A 79 -13.67 -2.76 0.16
N TYR A 80 -14.21 -2.28 1.29
CA TYR A 80 -15.31 -2.93 2.00
C TYR A 80 -16.56 -3.11 1.10
N MET A 81 -16.88 -2.09 0.30
CA MET A 81 -18.07 -2.11 -0.57
C MET A 81 -17.86 -2.84 -1.90
N MET A 82 -16.65 -2.80 -2.48
CA MET A 82 -16.39 -3.25 -3.86
C MET A 82 -15.43 -4.44 -3.97
N GLY A 83 -14.76 -4.83 -2.88
CA GLY A 83 -13.76 -5.92 -2.83
C GLY A 83 -12.49 -5.65 -3.65
N LYS A 84 -12.24 -4.40 -4.03
CA LYS A 84 -11.16 -3.99 -4.94
C LYS A 84 -10.42 -2.77 -4.41
N THR A 85 -9.12 -2.68 -4.70
CA THR A 85 -8.28 -1.52 -4.37
C THR A 85 -8.38 -0.47 -5.50
N PRO A 86 -8.66 0.81 -5.21
CA PRO A 86 -8.63 1.89 -6.21
C PRO A 86 -7.17 2.19 -6.66
N PRO A 87 -6.98 2.79 -7.87
CA PRO A 87 -5.65 3.09 -8.41
C PRO A 87 -4.96 4.24 -7.67
N ARG A 88 -3.68 4.09 -7.36
CA ARG A 88 -2.87 5.03 -6.56
C ARG A 88 -2.11 6.08 -7.40
N ALA A 89 -1.90 7.26 -6.83
CA ALA A 89 -1.28 8.41 -7.52
C ALA A 89 0.19 8.17 -7.92
N LEU A 90 0.97 7.43 -7.14
CA LEU A 90 2.36 7.06 -7.48
C LEU A 90 2.47 6.19 -8.74
N GLN A 91 1.38 5.57 -9.19
CA GLN A 91 1.39 4.67 -10.35
C GLN A 91 0.89 5.33 -11.64
N ASN A 92 0.00 6.32 -11.56
CA ASN A 92 -0.45 7.20 -12.64
C ASN A 92 -1.38 8.29 -12.05
N ALA A 93 -1.75 9.30 -12.84
CA ALA A 93 -2.92 10.13 -12.52
C ALA A 93 -4.16 9.24 -12.30
N LEU A 94 -4.99 9.57 -11.31
CA LEU A 94 -6.25 8.86 -11.07
C LEU A 94 -7.06 8.80 -12.37
N ARG A 95 -7.36 7.58 -12.84
CA ARG A 95 -8.16 7.38 -14.07
C ARG A 95 -9.63 7.67 -13.78
N ILE A 96 -9.93 8.97 -13.80
CA ILE A 96 -11.24 9.58 -13.58
C ILE A 96 -12.36 8.86 -14.37
N ASP A 97 -12.09 8.57 -15.65
CA ASP A 97 -13.05 7.96 -16.59
C ASP A 97 -12.93 6.42 -16.75
N ASP A 98 -12.19 5.69 -15.92
CA ASP A 98 -12.13 4.21 -16.04
C ASP A 98 -13.49 3.58 -15.65
N PRO A 99 -14.22 2.88 -16.54
CA PRO A 99 -15.53 2.30 -16.24
C PRO A 99 -15.52 1.35 -15.02
N SER A 100 -14.38 0.69 -14.78
CA SER A 100 -14.17 -0.27 -13.68
C SER A 100 -14.14 0.41 -12.32
N PHE A 101 -13.65 1.66 -12.27
CA PHE A 101 -13.48 2.46 -11.07
C PHE A 101 -14.42 3.67 -11.01
N ASN A 102 -15.21 3.88 -12.07
CA ASN A 102 -16.01 5.06 -12.39
C ASN A 102 -16.72 5.65 -11.17
N SER A 103 -15.96 6.56 -10.54
CA SER A 103 -16.36 7.40 -9.42
C SER A 103 -16.45 8.84 -9.89
N PHE A 104 -15.63 9.21 -10.88
CA PHE A 104 -15.40 10.57 -11.36
C PHE A 104 -15.81 10.78 -12.82
N GLY A 105 -16.37 9.75 -13.47
CA GLY A 105 -16.68 9.79 -14.90
C GLY A 105 -17.55 10.99 -15.23
N SER A 106 -17.24 11.65 -16.34
CA SER A 106 -17.94 12.89 -16.73
C SER A 106 -19.47 12.72 -16.74
N CYS A 107 -20.17 13.82 -16.42
CA CYS A 107 -21.63 13.92 -16.36
C CYS A 107 -22.32 13.74 -17.72
N GLN A 108 -22.22 12.54 -18.29
CA GLN A 108 -22.86 12.16 -19.53
C GLN A 108 -24.13 11.39 -19.23
N THR A 109 -25.26 12.05 -19.47
CA THR A 109 -26.50 11.35 -19.81
C THR A 109 -26.24 10.51 -21.07
N GLN A 110 -26.36 9.18 -20.96
CA GLN A 110 -26.39 8.34 -22.14
C GLN A 110 -27.59 8.74 -23.01
N ALA A 111 -27.40 8.74 -24.34
CA ALA A 111 -28.38 9.27 -25.29
C ALA A 111 -29.70 8.48 -25.35
N ASP A 112 -29.77 7.32 -24.69
CA ASP A 112 -30.93 6.43 -24.61
C ASP A 112 -31.78 6.62 -23.33
N GLY A 113 -31.37 7.49 -22.41
CA GLY A 113 -32.08 7.72 -21.14
C GLY A 113 -31.97 6.56 -20.13
N SER A 114 -31.16 5.53 -20.42
CA SER A 114 -30.80 4.50 -19.44
C SER A 114 -29.80 5.05 -18.41
N ALA A 115 -29.72 4.40 -17.24
CA ALA A 115 -29.25 5.02 -16.00
C ALA A 115 -27.83 5.63 -16.08
N SER A 116 -27.78 6.95 -16.31
CA SER A 116 -26.56 7.76 -16.19
C SER A 116 -26.01 7.70 -14.76
N ASN A 117 -24.68 7.81 -14.62
CA ASN A 117 -24.05 8.03 -13.32
C ASN A 117 -24.59 9.35 -12.75
N SER A 118 -25.53 9.26 -11.82
CA SER A 118 -26.27 10.41 -11.32
C SER A 118 -25.30 11.44 -10.75
N CYS A 119 -25.17 12.58 -11.42
CA CYS A 119 -24.26 13.65 -11.01
C CYS A 119 -24.65 14.15 -9.62
N THR A 120 -23.92 13.67 -8.62
CA THR A 120 -24.14 13.98 -7.20
C THR A 120 -23.74 15.43 -6.94
N TYR A 121 -24.63 16.36 -7.30
CA TYR A 121 -24.44 17.78 -7.03
C TYR A 121 -24.39 18.02 -5.52
N VAL A 122 -23.26 18.55 -5.05
CA VAL A 122 -23.09 19.00 -3.66
C VAL A 122 -23.13 20.53 -3.66
N SER A 123 -24.10 21.12 -2.96
CA SER A 123 -24.31 22.57 -2.99
C SER A 123 -23.16 23.35 -2.35
N LEU A 124 -22.88 24.56 -2.84
CA LEU A 124 -21.89 25.44 -2.20
C LEU A 124 -22.26 25.77 -0.75
N LYS A 125 -23.57 25.85 -0.42
CA LYS A 125 -24.07 26.08 0.94
C LYS A 125 -23.63 24.99 1.93
N GLN A 126 -23.44 23.75 1.45
CA GLN A 126 -22.95 22.63 2.24
C GLN A 126 -21.42 22.59 2.31
N ARG A 127 -20.74 22.87 1.18
CA ARG A 127 -19.28 22.73 1.09
C ARG A 127 -18.50 23.86 1.78
N ILE A 128 -18.99 25.10 1.73
CA ILE A 128 -18.28 26.25 2.33
C ILE A 128 -18.10 26.10 3.86
N PRO A 129 -19.15 25.81 4.66
CA PRO A 129 -18.98 25.59 6.10
C PRO A 129 -18.04 24.42 6.44
N ALA A 130 -18.05 23.36 5.62
CA ALA A 130 -17.16 22.22 5.79
C ALA A 130 -15.69 22.59 5.54
N TYR A 131 -15.42 23.40 4.50
CA TYR A 131 -14.07 23.92 4.23
C TYR A 131 -13.58 24.78 5.40
N SER A 132 -14.36 25.78 5.82
CA SER A 132 -13.99 26.64 6.96
C SER A 132 -13.76 25.87 8.26
N LYS A 133 -14.45 24.74 8.49
CA LYS A 133 -14.32 23.93 9.70
C LYS A 133 -13.13 22.96 9.68
N TYR A 134 -12.83 22.35 8.53
CA TYR A 134 -11.88 21.23 8.46
C TYR A 134 -10.57 21.56 7.73
N ALA A 135 -10.57 22.43 6.72
CA ALA A 135 -9.44 22.60 5.82
C ALA A 135 -8.15 23.06 6.51
N TYR A 136 -8.23 23.97 7.49
CA TYR A 136 -7.07 24.42 8.26
C TYR A 136 -6.31 23.26 8.91
N ASN A 137 -7.03 22.36 9.59
CA ASN A 137 -6.43 21.24 10.31
C ASN A 137 -5.88 20.17 9.35
N ILE A 138 -6.54 19.96 8.21
CA ILE A 138 -6.07 19.05 7.16
C ILE A 138 -4.76 19.58 6.56
N GLY A 139 -4.68 20.89 6.27
CA GLY A 139 -3.46 21.53 5.79
C GLY A 139 -2.32 21.53 6.82
N LEU A 140 -2.63 21.75 8.10
CA LEU A 140 -1.65 21.66 9.18
C LEU A 140 -1.11 20.24 9.34
N GLY A 141 -1.99 19.23 9.34
CA GLY A 141 -1.60 17.82 9.41
C GLY A 141 -0.72 17.39 8.24
N ALA A 142 -1.04 17.80 7.01
CA ALA A 142 -0.19 17.55 5.84
C ALA A 142 1.17 18.24 5.93
N LYS A 143 1.20 19.50 6.40
CA LYS A 143 2.45 20.25 6.60
C LYS A 143 3.36 19.59 7.64
N GLU A 144 2.79 19.13 8.76
CA GLU A 144 3.55 18.43 9.79
C GLU A 144 3.92 17.00 9.37
N PHE A 145 3.12 16.34 8.54
CA PHE A 145 3.49 15.08 7.91
C PHE A 145 4.70 15.25 6.97
N VAL A 146 4.85 16.38 6.27
CA VAL A 146 6.11 16.71 5.55
C VAL A 146 7.28 16.87 6.53
N MET A 147 7.09 17.57 7.66
CA MET A 147 8.16 17.76 8.66
C MET A 147 8.63 16.44 9.26
N LEU A 148 7.71 15.51 9.54
CA LEU A 148 8.00 14.16 10.02
C LEU A 148 9.00 13.42 9.10
N LYS A 149 8.94 13.62 7.77
CA LYS A 149 9.92 13.05 6.82
C LYS A 149 11.35 13.45 7.16
N GLY A 150 11.58 14.73 7.46
CA GLY A 150 12.90 15.26 7.80
C GLY A 150 13.44 14.62 9.09
N VAL A 151 12.60 14.59 10.13
CA VAL A 151 12.98 13.98 11.41
C VAL A 151 13.25 12.47 11.27
N LEU A 152 12.46 11.74 10.47
CA LEU A 152 12.71 10.32 10.16
C LEU A 152 14.00 10.09 9.35
N GLN A 153 14.44 11.06 8.53
CA GLN A 153 15.73 11.01 7.86
C GLN A 153 16.89 11.22 8.86
N GLU A 154 16.74 12.15 9.80
CA GLU A 154 17.72 12.40 10.87
C GLU A 154 17.85 11.23 11.85
N CYS A 155 16.79 10.44 12.08
CA CYS A 155 16.81 9.24 12.92
C CYS A 155 17.87 8.20 12.52
N LYS A 156 18.40 8.25 11.28
CA LYS A 156 19.50 7.40 10.81
C LYS A 156 20.86 7.75 11.42
N THR A 157 21.06 9.00 11.87
CA THR A 157 22.34 9.52 12.35
C THR A 157 22.26 10.15 13.74
N ASN A 158 21.07 10.58 14.16
CA ASN A 158 20.81 11.21 15.45
C ASN A 158 19.84 10.36 16.29
N PRO A 159 20.31 9.62 17.31
CA PRO A 159 19.46 8.86 18.22
C PRO A 159 18.43 9.70 19.01
N GLY A 160 18.64 11.02 19.13
CA GLY A 160 17.70 11.94 19.76
C GLY A 160 16.50 12.31 18.88
N ALA A 161 16.59 12.11 17.56
CA ALA A 161 15.48 12.43 16.64
C ALA A 161 14.27 11.51 16.83
N TRP A 162 14.44 10.31 17.40
CA TRP A 162 13.34 9.36 17.65
C TRP A 162 12.24 9.93 18.54
N SER A 163 12.60 10.59 19.64
CA SER A 163 11.60 11.24 20.52
C SER A 163 10.92 12.43 19.86
N GLN A 164 11.58 13.10 18.91
CA GLN A 164 10.96 14.17 18.13
C GLN A 164 10.00 13.59 17.07
N ALA A 165 10.37 12.48 16.41
CA ALA A 165 9.49 11.80 15.44
C ALA A 165 8.20 11.29 16.11
N ALA A 166 8.31 10.74 17.33
CA ALA A 166 7.19 10.29 18.14
C ALA A 166 6.11 11.37 18.33
N THR A 167 6.48 12.63 18.57
CA THR A 167 5.52 13.73 18.80
C THR A 167 4.56 14.02 17.64
N PHE A 168 4.84 13.53 16.43
CA PHE A 168 3.95 13.69 15.27
C PHE A 168 2.89 12.60 15.12
N VAL A 169 3.03 11.48 15.85
CA VAL A 169 2.20 10.27 15.66
C VAL A 169 1.64 9.69 16.96
N GLU A 170 2.32 9.88 18.09
CA GLU A 170 1.83 9.42 19.40
C GLU A 170 0.68 10.30 19.91
N THR A 171 -0.43 9.69 20.31
CA THR A 171 -1.56 10.38 20.96
C THR A 171 -1.58 10.03 22.44
N LEU A 172 -1.35 11.02 23.30
CA LEU A 172 -1.40 10.82 24.75
C LEU A 172 -2.85 10.97 25.28
N PRO A 173 -3.28 10.18 26.30
CA PRO A 173 -4.68 10.15 26.73
C PRO A 173 -5.30 11.46 27.25
N SER A 174 -4.50 12.51 27.44
CA SER A 174 -4.92 13.81 28.01
C SER A 174 -4.52 15.02 27.14
N THR A 175 -4.03 14.80 25.92
CA THR A 175 -3.70 15.87 24.97
C THR A 175 -4.56 15.74 23.72
N PRO A 176 -4.78 16.82 22.94
CA PRO A 176 -5.25 16.66 21.58
C PRO A 176 -4.30 15.73 20.80
N PRO A 177 -4.80 14.94 19.84
CA PRO A 177 -3.94 14.16 18.94
C PRO A 177 -3.04 15.11 18.12
N PRO A 178 -1.83 14.66 17.75
CA PRO A 178 -0.93 15.49 16.95
C PRO A 178 -1.54 15.76 15.56
N PRO A 179 -1.26 16.91 14.93
CA PRO A 179 -1.94 17.33 13.70
C PRO A 179 -2.00 16.30 12.55
N PRO A 180 -0.96 15.49 12.27
CA PRO A 180 -1.07 14.43 11.25
C PRO A 180 -2.12 13.36 11.55
N VAL A 181 -2.29 12.99 12.83
CA VAL A 181 -3.30 12.01 13.30
C VAL A 181 -4.68 12.63 13.35
N ASP A 182 -4.78 13.81 13.95
CA ASP A 182 -6.01 14.61 14.09
C ASP A 182 -6.65 14.95 12.72
N ALA A 183 -5.81 15.20 11.72
CA ALA A 183 -6.27 15.47 10.36
C ALA A 183 -7.00 14.28 9.72
N LEU A 184 -6.66 13.02 10.04
CA LEU A 184 -7.29 11.84 9.43
C LEU A 184 -8.81 11.83 9.64
N LEU A 185 -9.26 12.04 10.88
CA LEU A 185 -10.70 12.14 11.18
C LEU A 185 -11.33 13.35 10.48
N LYS A 186 -10.61 14.46 10.38
CA LYS A 186 -11.09 15.68 9.72
C LYS A 186 -11.18 15.50 8.19
N MET A 187 -10.32 14.67 7.58
CA MET A 187 -10.40 14.26 6.18
C MET A 187 -11.68 13.46 5.92
N VAL A 188 -12.04 12.49 6.78
CA VAL A 188 -13.31 11.76 6.68
C VAL A 188 -14.51 12.70 6.72
N LEU A 189 -14.53 13.63 7.69
CA LEU A 189 -15.63 14.55 7.90
C LEU A 189 -15.74 15.57 6.76
N PHE A 190 -14.60 16.07 6.25
CA PHE A 190 -14.56 16.95 5.09
C PHE A 190 -15.04 16.25 3.83
N ALA A 191 -14.47 15.09 3.48
CA ALA A 191 -14.90 14.28 2.34
C ALA A 191 -16.40 13.95 2.41
N SER A 192 -16.91 13.50 3.56
CA SER A 192 -18.34 13.24 3.76
C SER A 192 -19.18 14.50 3.54
N SER A 193 -18.68 15.67 3.91
CA SER A 193 -19.39 16.94 3.71
C SER A 193 -19.32 17.47 2.26
N VAL A 194 -18.27 17.17 1.49
CA VAL A 194 -18.07 17.72 0.13
C VAL A 194 -18.35 16.74 -1.03
N LEU A 195 -18.46 15.44 -0.75
CA LEU A 195 -18.73 14.37 -1.73
C LEU A 195 -20.11 13.70 -1.57
N THR A 196 -20.82 13.92 -0.46
CA THR A 196 -22.21 13.45 -0.28
C THR A 196 -23.19 14.45 -0.87
N SER A 197 -23.95 14.05 -1.88
CA SER A 197 -25.05 14.87 -2.40
C SER A 197 -26.33 14.62 -1.61
N PRO A 198 -27.12 15.67 -1.29
CA PRO A 198 -28.43 15.51 -0.67
C PRO A 198 -29.45 14.80 -1.57
N ASN A 199 -29.15 14.64 -2.87
CA ASN A 199 -30.04 14.02 -3.85
C ASN A 199 -29.76 12.52 -4.06
N TYR A 200 -28.85 11.92 -3.30
CA TYR A 200 -28.48 10.50 -3.39
C TYR A 200 -28.43 9.88 -2.00
N SER A 201 -29.15 8.78 -1.79
CA SER A 201 -29.39 8.18 -0.48
C SER A 201 -28.26 7.27 0.04
N GLY A 202 -27.15 7.17 -0.68
CA GLY A 202 -26.00 6.32 -0.32
C GLY A 202 -24.68 7.09 -0.33
N PRO A 203 -23.57 6.44 0.08
CA PRO A 203 -22.24 7.01 -0.12
C PRO A 203 -21.90 7.02 -1.62
N SER A 204 -21.47 8.17 -2.16
CA SER A 204 -20.95 8.25 -3.52
C SER A 204 -19.67 7.41 -3.64
N LYS A 205 -19.37 6.88 -4.83
CA LYS A 205 -18.13 6.12 -5.03
C LYS A 205 -16.90 6.99 -4.75
N GLU A 206 -16.91 8.27 -5.10
CA GLU A 206 -15.85 9.23 -4.75
C GLU A 206 -15.62 9.30 -3.24
N LEU A 207 -16.68 9.34 -2.43
CA LEU A 207 -16.60 9.32 -0.98
C LEU A 207 -16.01 8.00 -0.45
N LEU A 208 -16.40 6.87 -1.03
CA LEU A 208 -15.84 5.56 -0.66
C LEU A 208 -14.34 5.48 -0.97
N VAL A 209 -13.90 6.00 -2.13
CA VAL A 209 -12.47 6.06 -2.50
C VAL A 209 -11.71 7.03 -1.59
N ALA A 210 -12.27 8.20 -1.27
CA ALA A 210 -11.66 9.14 -0.33
C ALA A 210 -11.48 8.51 1.07
N ARG A 211 -12.51 7.81 1.58
CA ARG A 211 -12.42 7.06 2.85
C ARG A 211 -11.37 5.97 2.82
N PHE A 212 -11.24 5.25 1.70
CA PHE A 212 -10.21 4.22 1.53
C PHE A 212 -8.81 4.84 1.68
N TYR A 213 -8.54 5.98 1.03
CA TYR A 213 -7.23 6.64 1.16
C TYR A 213 -6.96 7.23 2.53
N VAL A 214 -7.98 7.70 3.26
CA VAL A 214 -7.80 8.09 4.67
C VAL A 214 -7.49 6.88 5.55
N ASN A 215 -8.14 5.73 5.32
CA ASN A 215 -7.83 4.50 6.03
C ASN A 215 -6.37 4.06 5.76
N GLU A 216 -5.95 4.00 4.49
CA GLU A 216 -4.56 3.63 4.15
C GLU A 216 -3.53 4.62 4.73
N ALA A 217 -3.85 5.92 4.79
CA ALA A 217 -3.02 6.92 5.48
C ALA A 217 -2.97 6.68 7.01
N SER A 218 -4.08 6.29 7.64
CA SER A 218 -4.14 5.93 9.06
C SER A 218 -3.25 4.72 9.38
N PHE A 219 -3.33 3.66 8.57
CA PHE A 219 -2.47 2.48 8.72
C PHE A 219 -0.99 2.80 8.47
N ALA A 220 -0.69 3.75 7.58
CA ALA A 220 0.66 4.26 7.40
C ALA A 220 1.18 4.95 8.66
N THR A 221 0.36 5.80 9.30
CA THR A 221 0.70 6.49 10.54
C THR A 221 0.90 5.52 11.72
N GLU A 222 0.07 4.50 11.85
CA GLU A 222 0.26 3.42 12.84
C GLU A 222 1.57 2.65 12.62
N GLU A 223 1.91 2.34 11.37
CA GLU A 223 3.16 1.66 11.02
C GLU A 223 4.39 2.56 11.30
N ILE A 224 4.30 3.86 11.03
CA ILE A 224 5.37 4.82 11.38
C ILE A 224 5.59 4.84 12.89
N ALA A 225 4.53 4.88 13.70
CA ALA A 225 4.64 4.81 15.17
C ALA A 225 5.32 3.52 15.63
N ALA A 226 4.87 2.35 15.13
CA ALA A 226 5.49 1.06 15.45
C ALA A 226 6.95 0.95 14.96
N ALA A 227 7.31 1.63 13.88
CA ALA A 227 8.69 1.69 13.39
C ALA A 227 9.57 2.66 14.20
N ILE A 228 8.99 3.74 14.77
CA ILE A 228 9.67 4.65 15.71
C ILE A 228 9.98 3.92 17.03
N GLU A 229 9.01 3.18 17.59
CA GLU A 229 9.23 2.34 18.77
C GLU A 229 10.35 1.31 18.55
N ALA A 230 10.35 0.66 17.38
CA ALA A 230 11.38 -0.30 16.96
C ALA A 230 12.72 0.35 16.52
N LYS A 231 12.77 1.67 16.40
CA LYS A 231 13.92 2.46 15.87
C LYS A 231 14.37 2.03 14.46
N ASP A 232 13.43 1.62 13.61
CA ASP A 232 13.67 1.23 12.22
C ASP A 232 13.37 2.39 11.25
N ALA A 233 14.42 3.13 10.88
CA ALA A 233 14.29 4.28 10.00
C ALA A 233 14.00 3.90 8.54
N LYS A 234 14.28 2.66 8.13
CA LYS A 234 13.98 2.18 6.78
C LYS A 234 12.48 1.90 6.66
N ARG A 235 11.92 1.16 7.63
CA ARG A 235 10.49 0.86 7.72
C ARG A 235 9.65 2.12 7.92
N ALA A 236 10.07 3.02 8.81
CA ALA A 236 9.37 4.30 9.02
C ALA A 236 9.31 5.16 7.75
N LEU A 237 10.41 5.27 6.99
CA LEU A 237 10.41 6.03 5.73
C LEU A 237 9.61 5.35 4.61
N ALA A 238 9.61 4.00 4.54
CA ALA A 238 8.77 3.27 3.58
C ALA A 238 7.27 3.48 3.87
N ALA A 239 6.87 3.35 5.14
CA ALA A 239 5.51 3.65 5.59
C ALA A 239 5.13 5.11 5.34
N TRP A 240 6.06 6.06 5.53
CA TRP A 240 5.86 7.47 5.21
C TRP A 240 5.57 7.73 3.72
N GLU A 241 6.34 7.12 2.80
CA GLU A 241 6.11 7.29 1.35
C GLU A 241 4.77 6.68 0.91
N PHE A 242 4.34 5.55 1.51
CA PHE A 242 3.00 4.98 1.31
C PHE A 242 1.88 5.86 1.90
N GLY A 243 2.14 6.48 3.06
CA GLY A 243 1.26 7.49 3.65
C GLY A 243 1.10 8.70 2.73
N LYS A 244 2.20 9.23 2.19
CA LYS A 244 2.21 10.34 1.22
C LYS A 244 1.35 10.06 0.00
N ASP A 245 1.50 8.88 -0.61
CA ASP A 245 0.68 8.48 -1.76
C ASP A 245 -0.82 8.46 -1.42
N SER A 246 -1.16 7.96 -0.22
CA SER A 246 -2.54 7.91 0.26
C SER A 246 -3.11 9.32 0.51
N TRP A 247 -2.34 10.22 1.14
CA TRP A 247 -2.68 11.64 1.30
C TRP A 247 -2.88 12.36 -0.04
N ASN A 248 -1.96 12.18 -0.99
CA ASN A 248 -2.03 12.81 -2.31
C ASN A 248 -3.19 12.28 -3.15
N SER A 249 -3.46 10.97 -3.08
CA SER A 249 -4.62 10.35 -3.74
C SER A 249 -5.94 10.88 -3.17
N TYR A 250 -6.02 11.10 -1.84
CA TYR A 250 -7.14 11.79 -1.21
C TYR A 250 -7.26 13.25 -1.67
N PHE A 251 -6.16 14.00 -1.72
CA PHE A 251 -6.19 15.42 -2.11
C PHE A 251 -6.67 15.63 -3.54
N GLN A 252 -6.26 14.79 -4.50
CA GLN A 252 -6.80 14.86 -5.87
C GLN A 252 -8.34 14.81 -5.88
N ILE A 253 -8.94 13.87 -5.14
CA ILE A 253 -10.40 13.67 -5.08
C ILE A 253 -11.12 14.90 -4.55
N VAL A 254 -10.65 15.48 -3.43
CA VAL A 254 -11.35 16.61 -2.80
C VAL A 254 -11.03 17.94 -3.47
N ASN A 255 -9.85 18.09 -4.08
CA ASN A 255 -9.45 19.28 -4.83
C ASN A 255 -10.32 19.53 -6.06
N ASP A 256 -10.93 18.51 -6.64
CA ASP A 256 -11.91 18.68 -7.74
C ASP A 256 -13.25 19.25 -7.26
N LYS A 257 -13.56 19.14 -5.96
CA LYS A 257 -14.74 19.76 -5.35
C LYS A 257 -14.44 21.10 -4.67
N ILE A 258 -13.18 21.51 -4.60
CA ILE A 258 -12.77 22.84 -4.14
C ILE A 258 -12.83 23.82 -5.33
N SER A 259 -13.65 24.85 -5.17
CA SER A 259 -13.80 25.95 -6.14
C SER A 259 -13.26 27.25 -5.54
N PRO A 260 -12.83 28.24 -6.36
CA PRO A 260 -12.32 29.53 -5.85
C PRO A 260 -13.28 30.31 -4.95
N LYS A 261 -14.60 30.01 -4.98
CA LYS A 261 -15.61 30.60 -4.07
C LYS A 261 -15.65 29.96 -2.67
N MET A 262 -14.86 28.92 -2.45
CA MET A 262 -14.86 28.11 -1.23
C MET A 262 -13.54 28.22 -0.48
N GLY A 263 -12.43 28.28 -1.22
CA GLY A 263 -11.07 28.39 -0.71
C GLY A 263 -10.07 27.82 -1.70
N ASP A 264 -8.81 27.77 -1.30
CA ASP A 264 -7.72 27.24 -2.09
C ASP A 264 -7.69 25.70 -2.05
N LYS A 265 -7.09 25.09 -3.08
CA LYS A 265 -6.88 23.65 -3.14
C LYS A 265 -5.77 23.24 -2.17
N PHE A 266 -5.80 22.00 -1.68
CA PHE A 266 -4.71 21.46 -0.87
C PHE A 266 -3.49 21.18 -1.76
N ASP A 267 -2.32 21.63 -1.32
CA ASP A 267 -1.05 21.29 -1.94
C ASP A 267 -0.73 19.80 -1.77
N LEU A 268 -0.12 19.19 -2.79
CA LEU A 268 0.35 17.82 -2.71
C LEU A 268 1.65 17.72 -1.90
N ILE A 269 1.75 16.68 -1.08
CA ILE A 269 2.91 16.35 -0.25
C ILE A 269 4.05 15.83 -1.15
N ALA A 270 5.29 16.27 -0.89
CA ALA A 270 6.50 15.98 -1.68
C ALA A 270 7.37 14.82 -1.12
#